data_AF-A0A2X3CVZ0-F1
#
_entry.id   AF-A0A2X3CVZ0-F1
#
_cell.length_a   1.000
_cell.length_b   1.000
_cell.length_c   1.000
_cell.angle_alpha   90.00
_cell.angle_beta   90.00
_cell.angle_gamma   90.00
#
_symmetry.space_group_name_H-M   'P 1'
#
loop_
_entity.id
_entity.type
_entity.pdbx_description
1 polymer ?
#
loop_
_entity_poly.entity_id
_entity_poly.type
_entity_poly.pdbx_seq_one_letter_code
_entity_poly.pdbx_strand_id
1 'polypeptide(L)'
;METLAQHRHARSSAQKVRLVADLIRGKKVSQALDILTYTNKKAAVLVKKVLESAIANAEHNDGADIDDLKVAKIFVDEGRA
;
A
#
# COMPACT_ATOMS: atom_id res chain seq x y z
N MET A 1 -13.64 10.37 -0.70
CA MET A 1 -14.00 8.95 -0.71
C MET A 1 -12.80 8.17 -0.17
N GLU A 2 -13.00 7.17 0.68
CA GLU A 2 -11.89 6.30 1.15
C GLU A 2 -12.07 4.91 0.53
N THR A 3 -11.06 4.43 -0.22
CA THR A 3 -10.97 3.06 -0.70
C THR A 3 -9.99 2.24 0.10
N LEU A 4 -10.23 0.93 0.15
CA LEU A 4 -9.40 -0.01 0.89
C LEU A 4 -9.05 -1.23 0.04
N ALA A 5 -7.82 -1.72 0.24
CA ALA A 5 -7.35 -2.99 -0.25
C ALA A 5 -6.53 -3.67 0.85
N GLN A 6 -6.57 -5.00 0.91
CA GLN A 6 -5.91 -5.76 1.96
C GLN A 6 -5.30 -7.06 1.42
N HIS A 7 -4.08 -7.39 1.87
CA HIS A 7 -3.47 -8.69 1.63
C HIS A 7 -3.36 -9.45 2.96
N ARG A 8 -4.29 -10.39 3.17
CA ARG A 8 -4.32 -11.25 4.35
C ARG A 8 -3.35 -12.41 4.20
N HIS A 9 -2.78 -12.86 5.32
CA HIS A 9 -1.83 -13.99 5.38
C HIS A 9 -0.54 -13.78 4.58
N ALA A 10 -0.06 -12.53 4.53
CA ALA A 10 1.21 -12.19 3.89
C ALA A 10 2.37 -12.96 4.53
N ARG A 11 3.21 -13.62 3.71
CA ARG A 11 4.37 -14.42 4.17
C ARG A 11 5.58 -13.54 4.50
N SER A 12 5.42 -12.67 5.50
CA SER A 12 6.44 -11.79 6.08
C SER A 12 6.03 -11.38 7.51
N SER A 13 6.99 -11.15 8.41
CA SER A 13 6.66 -10.65 9.76
C SER A 13 6.13 -9.22 9.70
N ALA A 14 5.20 -8.89 10.59
CA ALA A 14 4.58 -7.57 10.65
C ALA A 14 5.64 -6.46 10.79
N GLN A 15 6.63 -6.63 11.66
CA GLN A 15 7.72 -5.69 11.86
C GLN A 15 8.46 -5.33 10.56
N LYS A 16 8.79 -6.33 9.72
CA LYS A 16 9.51 -6.08 8.45
C LYS A 16 8.66 -5.31 7.44
N VAL A 17 7.34 -5.50 7.45
CA VAL A 17 6.43 -4.80 6.54
C VAL A 17 6.12 -3.39 7.05
N ARG A 18 6.01 -3.20 8.37
CA ARG A 18 5.81 -1.87 9.00
C ARG A 18 6.87 -0.87 8.55
N LEU A 19 8.15 -1.28 8.53
CA LEU A 19 9.25 -0.43 8.04
C LEU A 19 9.03 0.13 6.64
N VAL A 20 8.40 -0.64 5.75
CA VAL A 20 8.10 -0.19 4.38
C VAL A 20 6.79 0.59 4.32
N ALA A 21 5.78 0.17 5.09
CA ALA A 21 4.50 0.88 5.19
C ALA A 21 4.69 2.32 5.70
N ASP A 22 5.61 2.53 6.64
CA ASP A 22 5.91 3.85 7.20
C ASP A 22 6.53 4.80 6.15
N LEU A 23 7.22 4.29 5.12
CA LEU A 23 7.81 5.12 4.06
C LEU A 23 6.77 5.82 3.19
N ILE A 24 5.59 5.21 3.04
CA ILE A 24 4.53 5.68 2.13
C ILE A 24 3.34 6.32 2.83
N ARG A 25 3.29 6.27 4.16
CA ARG A 25 2.17 6.83 4.94
C ARG A 25 2.01 8.33 4.65
N GLY A 26 0.80 8.74 4.28
CA GLY A 26 0.46 10.14 4.02
C GLY A 26 0.98 10.71 2.69
N LYS A 27 1.70 9.92 1.88
CA LYS A 27 2.22 10.38 0.58
C LYS A 27 1.15 10.29 -0.51
N LYS A 28 1.34 11.06 -1.58
CA LYS A 28 0.60 10.88 -2.84
C LYS A 28 0.88 9.49 -3.41
N VAL A 29 -0.11 8.93 -4.10
CA VAL A 29 -0.02 7.59 -4.67
C VAL A 29 1.15 7.46 -5.65
N SER A 30 1.35 8.44 -6.54
CA SER A 30 2.47 8.46 -7.50
C SER A 30 3.83 8.38 -6.77
N GLN A 31 4.05 9.25 -5.80
CA GLN A 31 5.27 9.24 -4.99
C GLN A 31 5.44 7.92 -4.21
N ALA A 32 4.36 7.35 -3.69
CA ALA A 32 4.41 6.08 -2.98
C ALA A 32 4.84 4.92 -3.90
N LEU A 33 4.35 4.89 -5.14
CA LEU A 33 4.76 3.89 -6.14
C LEU A 33 6.25 3.99 -6.47
N ASP A 34 6.79 5.21 -6.62
CA ASP A 34 8.21 5.42 -6.87
C ASP A 34 9.07 4.92 -5.70
N ILE A 35 8.71 5.29 -4.48
CA ILE A 35 9.41 4.84 -3.26
C ILE A 35 9.43 3.32 -3.19
N LEU A 36 8.28 2.67 -3.39
CA LEU A 36 8.19 1.21 -3.35
C LEU A 36 8.97 0.53 -4.47
N THR A 37 9.05 1.16 -5.64
CA THR A 37 9.79 0.62 -6.79
C THR A 37 11.29 0.57 -6.53
N TYR A 38 11.85 1.57 -5.86
CA TYR A 38 13.29 1.64 -5.55
C TYR A 38 13.66 1.12 -4.16
N THR A 39 12.68 0.68 -3.36
CA THR A 39 12.94 0.08 -2.05
C THR A 39 13.31 -1.40 -2.20
N ASN A 40 14.60 -1.71 -2.02
CA ASN A 40 15.16 -3.07 -2.11
C ASN A 40 14.80 -3.96 -0.90
N LYS A 41 13.50 -4.20 -0.66
CA LYS A 41 12.97 -5.08 0.38
C LYS A 41 11.85 -5.94 -0.19
N LYS A 42 11.80 -7.23 0.18
CA LYS A 42 10.68 -8.12 -0.18
C LYS A 42 9.31 -7.53 0.19
N ALA A 43 9.23 -6.84 1.33
CA ALA A 43 8.01 -6.20 1.79
C ALA A 43 7.51 -5.10 0.84
N ALA A 44 8.39 -4.41 0.11
CA ALA A 44 8.00 -3.38 -0.86
C ALA A 44 7.17 -3.96 -1.99
N VAL A 45 7.54 -5.14 -2.49
CA VAL A 45 6.76 -5.86 -3.52
C VAL A 45 5.36 -6.22 -3.01
N LEU A 46 5.24 -6.66 -1.75
CA LEU A 46 3.95 -6.99 -1.15
C LEU A 46 3.07 -5.75 -0.99
N VAL A 47 3.63 -4.67 -0.44
CA VAL A 47 2.90 -3.41 -0.22
C VAL A 47 2.52 -2.76 -1.54
N LYS A 48 3.39 -2.80 -2.56
CA LYS A 48 3.14 -2.25 -3.90
C LYS A 48 1.91 -2.88 -4.54
N LYS A 49 1.80 -4.21 -4.53
CA LYS A 49 0.63 -4.91 -5.06
C LYS A 49 -0.68 -4.50 -4.37
N VAL A 50 -0.66 -4.30 -3.05
CA VAL A 50 -1.83 -3.84 -2.30
C VAL A 50 -2.19 -2.41 -2.66
N LEU A 51 -1.19 -1.53 -2.80
CA LEU A 51 -1.39 -0.15 -3.21
C LEU A 51 -1.98 -0.08 -4.63
N GLU A 52 -1.41 -0.81 -5.60
CA GLU A 52 -1.93 -0.92 -6.98
C GLU A 52 -3.38 -1.41 -6.99
N SER A 53 -3.72 -2.40 -6.16
CA SER A 53 -5.10 -2.87 -6.02
C SER A 53 -6.03 -1.81 -5.44
N ALA A 54 -5.57 -0.98 -4.48
CA ALA A 54 -6.38 0.10 -3.92
C ALA A 54 -6.65 1.21 -4.95
N ILE A 55 -5.66 1.53 -5.79
CA ILE A 55 -5.80 2.49 -6.90
C ILE A 55 -6.83 1.98 -7.89
N ALA A 56 -6.71 0.73 -8.34
CA ALA A 56 -7.66 0.12 -9.28
C ALA A 56 -9.09 0.12 -8.72
N ASN A 57 -9.26 -0.13 -7.43
CA ASN A 57 -10.57 -0.04 -6.78
C ASN A 57 -11.11 1.40 -6.78
N ALA A 58 -10.27 2.39 -6.53
CA ALA A 58 -10.66 3.80 -6.53
C ALA A 58 -11.04 4.30 -7.93
N GLU A 59 -10.28 3.91 -8.95
CA GLU A 59 -10.54 4.28 -10.33
C GLU A 59 -11.83 3.61 -10.84
N HIS A 60 -11.95 2.29 -10.66
CA HIS A 60 -13.04 1.53 -11.27
C HIS A 60 -14.38 1.65 -10.53
N ASN A 61 -14.37 1.62 -9.19
CA ASN A 61 -15.61 1.59 -8.41
C ASN A 61 -16.09 2.98 -7.99
N ASP A 62 -15.14 3.90 -7.79
CA ASP A 62 -15.41 5.22 -7.22
C ASP A 62 -15.21 6.35 -8.24
N GLY A 63 -14.69 6.04 -9.44
CA GLY A 63 -14.44 7.02 -10.50
C GLY A 63 -13.42 8.08 -10.11
N ALA A 64 -12.53 7.77 -9.16
CA ALA A 64 -11.57 8.72 -8.64
C ALA A 64 -10.39 8.93 -9.62
N ASP A 65 -9.95 10.17 -9.74
CA ASP A 65 -8.72 10.50 -10.48
C ASP A 65 -7.49 10.06 -9.66
N ILE A 66 -6.58 9.34 -10.30
CA ILE A 66 -5.35 8.81 -9.70
C ILE A 66 -4.45 9.94 -9.17
N ASP A 67 -4.45 11.10 -9.85
CA ASP A 67 -3.58 12.23 -9.49
C ASP A 67 -3.97 12.90 -8.15
N ASP A 68 -5.22 12.72 -7.74
CA ASP A 68 -5.78 13.20 -6.48
C ASP A 68 -5.67 12.18 -5.33
N LEU A 69 -5.28 10.94 -5.63
CA LEU A 69 -5.18 9.89 -4.61
C LEU A 69 -3.96 10.08 -3.70
N LYS A 70 -4.21 9.84 -2.41
CA LYS A 70 -3.18 9.81 -1.37
C LYS A 70 -3.35 8.60 -0.45
N VAL A 71 -2.26 8.12 0.12
CA VAL A 71 -2.27 7.06 1.14
C VAL A 71 -2.79 7.64 2.45
N ALA A 72 -4.12 7.61 2.64
CA ALA A 72 -4.77 8.15 3.82
C ALA A 72 -4.41 7.36 5.09
N LYS A 73 -4.47 6.02 5.01
CA LYS A 73 -4.17 5.12 6.13
C LYS A 73 -3.41 3.90 5.62
N ILE A 74 -2.43 3.46 6.40
CA ILE A 74 -1.73 2.20 6.18
C ILE A 74 -1.26 1.64 7.53
N PHE A 75 -1.62 0.38 7.77
CA PHE A 75 -1.25 -0.35 8.97
C PHE A 75 -0.98 -1.81 8.62
N VAL A 76 -0.26 -2.50 9.51
CA VAL A 76 0.14 -3.90 9.35
C VAL A 76 -0.09 -4.60 10.67
N ASP A 77 -1.00 -5.56 10.65
CA ASP A 77 -1.34 -6.38 11.81
C ASP A 77 -0.53 -7.68 11.83
N GLU A 78 -0.46 -8.29 13.01
CA GLU A 78 0.15 -9.60 13.18
C GLU A 78 -0.86 -10.69 12.78
N GLY A 79 -0.45 -11.53 11.84
CA GLY A 79 -1.22 -12.72 11.44
C GLY A 79 -0.92 -13.91 12.35
N ARG A 80 -1.80 -14.92 12.34
CA ARG A 80 -1.51 -16.21 12.97
C ARG A 80 -0.35 -16.91 12.26
N ALA A 81 0.58 -17.45 13.05
CA ALA A 81 1.64 -18.33 12.60
C ALA A 81 1.09 -19.66 12.07
#